data_AF-A0A5C9A9G2-F1
#
_entry.id   AF-A0A5C9A9G2-F1
#
_cell.length_a   1.000
_cell.length_b   1.000
_cell.length_c   1.000
_cell.angle_alpha   90.00
_cell.angle_beta   90.00
_cell.angle_gamma   90.00
#
_symmetry.space_group_name_H-M   'P 1'
#
loop_
_entity.id
_entity.type
_entity.pdbx_description
1 polymer ?
#
loop_
_entity_poly.entity_id
_entity_poly.type
_entity_poly.pdbx_seq_one_letter_code
_entity_poly.pdbx_strand_id
1 'polypeptide(L)'
;QREGWTRRTFRDLIREYRLTGRARRLAIRPGSPMIGQRLDDLKLRERYGANVIGVERWRRFRRVIVNVNGVSEFRARDVLLIDMSAADVDLRQFCSEQLLEPMVLRGEYFSDQALDVGMAEISLIPESELIGKSVREIGFRTRYGLNVVGLKRNGVALEGSLADEPLLLGDIILVVGNWKLIGMLAKQGRDFVALNLPEEVSEASPAHSQAPHAIFCLVLMVALMLTDEIPNPVAAIIACLLMGKFRCIDAESAYKSIHWPSIILIVGMM
;
A
#
# COMPACT_ATOMS: atom_id res chain seq x y z
N GLN A 1 5.86 14.50 30.71
CA GLN A 1 6.57 13.44 29.98
C GLN A 1 6.21 13.56 28.51
N ARG A 2 7.18 13.82 27.63
CA ARG A 2 6.97 13.86 26.18
C ARG A 2 7.12 12.41 25.68
N GLU A 3 6.01 11.72 25.44
CA GLU A 3 6.06 10.45 24.69
C GLU A 3 6.65 10.76 23.31
N GLY A 4 7.84 10.22 23.06
CA GLY A 4 8.46 10.26 21.74
C GLY A 4 7.48 9.66 20.76
N TRP A 5 7.18 10.41 19.69
CA TRP A 5 6.36 9.98 18.58
C TRP A 5 7.15 8.93 17.79
N THR A 6 7.26 7.72 18.35
CA THR A 6 7.87 6.57 17.67
C THR A 6 6.95 6.23 16.52
N ARG A 7 7.43 6.44 15.29
CA ARG A 7 6.67 6.14 14.07
C ARG A 7 6.22 4.68 14.11
N ARG A 8 4.92 4.46 13.99
CA ARG A 8 4.29 3.13 14.13
C ARG A 8 4.56 2.29 12.88
N THR A 9 4.89 1.02 13.08
CA THR A 9 5.08 0.07 11.97
C THR A 9 3.74 -0.53 11.53
N PHE A 10 3.68 -1.09 10.32
CA PHE A 10 2.51 -1.86 9.87
C PHE A 10 2.07 -2.94 10.86
N ARG A 11 3.04 -3.60 11.50
CA ARG A 11 2.78 -4.68 12.46
C ARG A 11 2.09 -4.16 13.72
N ASP A 12 2.43 -2.96 14.16
CA ASP A 12 1.80 -2.31 15.32
C ASP A 12 0.34 -1.98 15.03
N LEU A 13 0.06 -1.44 13.83
CA LEU A 13 -1.31 -1.16 13.39
C LEU A 13 -2.16 -2.43 13.29
N ILE A 14 -1.61 -3.51 12.74
CA ILE A 14 -2.31 -4.81 12.66
C ILE A 14 -2.68 -5.34 14.04
N ARG A 15 -1.78 -5.19 15.02
CA ARG A 15 -1.99 -5.65 16.39
C ARG A 15 -2.98 -4.77 17.15
N GLU A 16 -2.83 -3.45 17.06
CA GLU A 16 -3.65 -2.47 17.77
C GLU A 16 -5.11 -2.51 17.30
N TYR A 17 -5.33 -2.59 15.99
CA TYR A 17 -6.67 -2.68 15.42
C TYR A 17 -7.21 -4.11 15.38
N ARG A 18 -6.52 -5.10 15.97
CA ARG A 18 -6.92 -6.52 15.97
C ARG A 18 -7.30 -7.02 14.57
N LEU A 19 -6.52 -6.62 13.56
CA LEU A 19 -6.70 -7.09 12.18
C LEU A 19 -6.28 -8.56 12.03
N THR A 20 -5.48 -9.05 12.99
CA THR A 20 -5.04 -10.44 13.07
C THR A 20 -6.23 -11.37 13.27
N GLY A 21 -6.63 -12.06 12.20
CA GLY A 21 -7.79 -12.96 12.21
C GLY A 21 -9.00 -12.46 11.41
N ARG A 22 -9.11 -11.16 11.15
CA ARG A 22 -10.15 -10.57 10.28
C ARG A 22 -9.70 -10.49 8.83
N ALA A 23 -8.43 -10.14 8.62
CA ALA A 23 -7.82 -10.18 7.30
C ALA A 23 -7.60 -11.64 6.84
N ARG A 24 -8.07 -11.94 5.63
CA ARG A 24 -7.97 -13.25 4.96
C ARG A 24 -7.42 -13.05 3.56
N ARG A 25 -6.61 -14.01 3.12
CA ARG A 25 -6.08 -14.07 1.77
C ARG A 25 -6.69 -15.27 1.06
N LEU A 26 -7.42 -15.03 -0.02
CA LEU A 26 -8.16 -16.06 -0.72
C LEU A 26 -7.82 -16.03 -2.21
N ALA A 27 -7.32 -17.13 -2.76
CA ALA A 27 -7.06 -17.25 -4.18
C ALA A 27 -8.32 -17.70 -4.94
N ILE A 28 -8.62 -17.04 -6.06
CA ILE A 28 -9.73 -17.42 -6.94
C ILE A 28 -9.30 -18.62 -7.77
N ARG A 29 -9.93 -19.78 -7.56
CA ARG A 29 -9.66 -20.98 -8.37
C ARG A 29 -10.24 -20.85 -9.77
N PRO A 30 -9.63 -21.49 -10.79
CA PRO A 30 -10.25 -21.65 -12.10
C PRO A 30 -11.64 -22.28 -11.96
N GLY A 31 -12.66 -21.68 -12.59
CA GLY A 31 -14.06 -22.11 -12.47
C GLY A 31 -14.87 -21.40 -11.38
N SER A 32 -14.27 -20.49 -10.62
CA SER A 32 -15.00 -19.67 -9.65
C SER A 32 -16.09 -18.83 -10.33
N PRO A 33 -17.30 -18.76 -9.74
CA PRO A 33 -18.39 -17.91 -10.25
C PRO A 33 -18.06 -16.41 -10.18
N MET A 34 -17.02 -16.01 -9.43
CA MET A 34 -16.56 -14.62 -9.35
C MET A 34 -15.83 -14.17 -10.62
N ILE A 35 -15.35 -15.09 -11.46
CA ILE A 35 -14.56 -14.76 -12.64
C ILE A 35 -15.43 -14.01 -13.65
N GLY A 36 -14.94 -12.84 -14.09
CA GLY A 36 -15.65 -11.98 -15.05
C GLY A 36 -16.79 -11.16 -14.44
N GLN A 37 -17.10 -11.33 -13.15
CA GLN A 37 -18.07 -10.49 -12.46
C GLN A 37 -17.41 -9.25 -11.86
N ARG A 38 -18.18 -8.17 -11.76
CA ARG A 38 -17.75 -6.93 -11.10
C ARG A 38 -17.93 -7.05 -9.59
N LEU A 39 -17.07 -6.37 -8.85
CA LEU A 39 -17.13 -6.36 -7.38
C LEU A 39 -18.49 -5.87 -6.86
N ASP A 40 -19.09 -4.84 -7.47
CA ASP A 40 -20.38 -4.29 -7.04
C ASP A 40 -21.53 -5.29 -7.26
N ASP A 41 -21.50 -6.03 -8.37
CA ASP A 41 -22.54 -7.02 -8.72
C ASP A 41 -22.53 -8.21 -7.75
N LEU A 42 -21.34 -8.58 -7.25
CA LEU A 42 -21.17 -9.68 -6.32
C LEU A 42 -21.67 -9.37 -4.91
N LYS A 43 -21.86 -8.08 -4.57
CA LYS A 43 -22.37 -7.60 -3.27
C LYS A 43 -21.72 -8.31 -2.06
N LEU A 44 -20.42 -8.57 -2.13
CA LEU A 44 -19.68 -9.40 -1.16
C LEU A 44 -19.82 -8.88 0.28
N ARG A 45 -19.89 -7.56 0.43
CA ARG A 45 -20.07 -6.89 1.72
C ARG A 45 -21.44 -7.15 2.34
N GLU A 46 -22.51 -7.11 1.53
CA GLU A 46 -23.89 -7.33 2.01
C GLU A 46 -24.15 -8.81 2.28
N ARG A 47 -23.65 -9.69 1.39
CA ARG A 47 -23.97 -11.12 1.43
C ARG A 47 -23.07 -11.91 2.38
N TYR A 48 -21.80 -11.54 2.50
CA TYR A 48 -20.80 -12.29 3.25
C TYR A 48 -20.02 -11.42 4.25
N GLY A 49 -20.41 -10.17 4.49
CA GLY A 49 -19.63 -9.27 5.37
C GLY A 49 -18.17 -9.09 4.92
N ALA A 50 -17.87 -9.42 3.66
CA ALA A 50 -16.53 -9.54 3.13
C ALA A 50 -16.14 -8.25 2.42
N ASN A 51 -15.22 -7.49 3.00
CA ASN A 51 -14.72 -6.26 2.40
C ASN A 51 -13.41 -6.51 1.64
N VAL A 52 -13.41 -6.34 0.32
CA VAL A 52 -12.21 -6.58 -0.50
C VAL A 52 -11.28 -5.38 -0.39
N ILE A 53 -10.18 -5.52 0.34
CA ILE A 53 -9.15 -4.47 0.49
C ILE A 53 -8.38 -4.28 -0.81
N GLY A 54 -8.04 -5.38 -1.49
CA GLY A 54 -7.24 -5.34 -2.72
C GLY A 54 -7.19 -6.68 -3.44
N VAL A 55 -6.75 -6.64 -4.70
CA VAL A 55 -6.50 -7.84 -5.51
C VAL A 55 -5.04 -7.88 -5.89
N GLU A 56 -4.37 -8.98 -5.57
CA GLU A 56 -3.07 -9.26 -6.16
C GLU A 56 -3.24 -9.90 -7.52
N ARG A 57 -2.53 -9.37 -8.50
CA ARG A 57 -2.48 -9.93 -9.85
C ARG A 57 -1.04 -10.13 -10.29
N TRP A 58 -0.76 -11.25 -10.95
CA TRP A 58 0.53 -11.47 -11.58
C TRP A 58 0.67 -10.56 -12.81
N ARG A 59 1.67 -9.68 -12.81
CA ARG A 59 2.05 -8.87 -13.99
C ARG A 59 3.55 -8.95 -14.20
N ARG A 60 3.96 -9.31 -15.41
CA ARG A 60 5.34 -9.14 -15.93
C ARG A 60 6.42 -9.56 -14.91
N PHE A 61 6.28 -10.77 -14.37
CA PHE A 61 7.18 -11.44 -13.41
C PHE A 61 7.03 -11.12 -11.91
N ARG A 62 6.09 -10.26 -11.49
CA ARG A 62 5.80 -10.03 -10.06
C ARG A 62 4.31 -10.00 -9.74
N ARG A 63 3.95 -10.27 -8.49
CA ARG A 63 2.62 -9.94 -7.96
C ARG A 63 2.58 -8.45 -7.70
N VAL A 64 1.55 -7.78 -8.19
CA VAL A 64 1.26 -6.39 -7.87
C VAL A 64 -0.12 -6.30 -7.28
N ILE A 65 -0.30 -5.44 -6.29
CA ILE A 65 -1.64 -5.13 -5.80
C ILE A 65 -2.28 -4.13 -6.75
N VAL A 66 -3.46 -4.48 -7.24
CA VAL A 66 -4.28 -3.64 -8.09
C VAL A 66 -5.39 -3.06 -7.21
N ASN A 67 -5.56 -1.74 -7.28
CA ASN A 67 -6.71 -1.12 -6.64
C ASN A 67 -7.98 -1.60 -7.34
N VAL A 68 -8.96 -2.01 -6.55
CA VAL A 68 -10.18 -2.63 -7.06
C VAL A 68 -11.27 -1.59 -6.89
N ASN A 69 -11.93 -1.23 -7.97
CA ASN A 69 -13.12 -0.37 -7.91
C ASN A 69 -14.36 -1.24 -8.09
N GLY A 70 -15.54 -0.69 -7.84
CA GLY A 70 -16.80 -1.45 -7.96
C GLY A 70 -17.01 -2.12 -9.32
N VAL A 71 -16.52 -1.49 -10.39
CA VAL A 71 -16.54 -2.01 -11.78
C VAL A 71 -15.39 -2.97 -12.12
N SER A 72 -14.49 -3.26 -11.18
CA SER A 72 -13.34 -4.11 -11.47
C SER A 72 -13.75 -5.57 -11.54
N GLU A 73 -13.32 -6.23 -12.62
CA GLU A 73 -13.58 -7.65 -12.86
C GLU A 73 -12.48 -8.52 -12.28
N PHE A 74 -12.90 -9.61 -11.65
CA PHE A 74 -12.02 -10.64 -11.13
C PHE A 74 -11.60 -11.63 -12.21
N ARG A 75 -10.36 -12.12 -12.11
CA ARG A 75 -9.78 -13.10 -13.03
C ARG A 75 -9.39 -14.36 -12.28
N ALA A 76 -9.31 -15.47 -13.01
CA ALA A 76 -8.76 -16.70 -12.46
C ALA A 76 -7.34 -16.46 -11.92
N ARG A 77 -7.02 -17.05 -10.76
CA ARG A 77 -5.75 -16.90 -10.05
C ARG A 77 -5.47 -15.51 -9.48
N ASP A 78 -6.42 -14.58 -9.54
CA ASP A 78 -6.35 -13.39 -8.70
C ASP A 78 -6.40 -13.82 -7.23
N VAL A 79 -5.68 -13.09 -6.38
CA VAL A 79 -5.70 -13.34 -4.94
C VAL A 79 -6.30 -12.14 -4.24
N LEU A 80 -7.37 -12.40 -3.51
CA LEU A 80 -8.15 -11.39 -2.80
C LEU A 80 -7.60 -11.22 -1.40
N LEU A 81 -7.35 -9.97 -1.03
CA LEU A 81 -7.17 -9.56 0.36
C LEU A 81 -8.51 -9.05 0.87
N ILE A 82 -9.08 -9.75 1.83
CA ILE A 82 -10.43 -9.49 2.34
C ILE A 82 -10.34 -9.22 3.84
N ASP A 83 -11.01 -8.16 4.30
CA ASP A 83 -11.33 -7.96 5.71
C ASP A 83 -12.73 -8.51 5.99
N MET A 84 -12.79 -9.53 6.83
CA MET A 84 -14.02 -10.14 7.33
C MET A 84 -14.21 -9.62 8.76
N SER A 85 -14.82 -8.45 8.90
CA SER A 85 -15.01 -7.80 10.20
C SER A 85 -16.22 -8.34 10.98
N ALA A 86 -17.14 -9.02 10.30
CA ALA A 86 -18.29 -9.69 10.92
C ALA A 86 -17.91 -11.11 11.34
N ALA A 87 -17.97 -11.39 12.64
CA ALA A 87 -17.60 -12.68 13.23
C ALA A 87 -18.52 -13.84 12.81
N ASP A 88 -19.73 -13.55 12.33
CA ASP A 88 -20.77 -14.55 12.05
C ASP A 88 -20.71 -15.16 10.65
N VAL A 89 -19.82 -14.70 9.77
CA VAL A 89 -19.75 -15.25 8.41
C VAL A 89 -18.79 -16.43 8.36
N ASP A 90 -19.34 -17.60 8.03
CA ASP A 90 -18.58 -18.82 7.93
C ASP A 90 -17.66 -18.77 6.69
N LEU A 91 -16.37 -18.50 6.93
CA LEU A 91 -15.34 -18.46 5.89
C LEU A 91 -15.37 -19.70 5.00
N ARG A 92 -15.74 -20.86 5.56
CA ARG A 92 -15.86 -22.11 4.82
C ARG A 92 -16.97 -22.06 3.78
N GLN A 93 -18.14 -21.52 4.15
CA GLN A 93 -19.25 -21.35 3.23
C GLN A 93 -18.83 -20.42 2.08
N PHE A 94 -18.25 -19.26 2.41
CA PHE A 94 -17.76 -18.32 1.41
C PHE A 94 -16.75 -18.96 0.44
N CYS A 95 -15.78 -19.72 0.97
CA CYS A 95 -14.79 -20.41 0.14
C CYS A 95 -15.41 -21.51 -0.73
N SER A 96 -16.41 -22.24 -0.22
CA SER A 96 -17.07 -23.32 -0.95
C SER A 96 -17.95 -22.80 -2.09
N GLU A 97 -18.78 -21.79 -1.82
CA GLU A 97 -19.72 -21.22 -2.82
C GLU A 97 -18.98 -20.48 -3.93
N GLN A 98 -17.92 -19.75 -3.58
CA GLN A 98 -17.16 -18.94 -4.52
C GLN A 98 -15.92 -19.65 -5.09
N LEU A 99 -15.72 -20.95 -4.76
CA LEU A 99 -14.56 -21.73 -5.17
C LEU A 99 -13.23 -21.00 -4.90
N LEU A 100 -13.07 -20.54 -3.65
CA LEU A 100 -11.87 -19.84 -3.19
C LEU A 100 -10.98 -20.77 -2.38
N GLU A 101 -9.68 -20.54 -2.50
CA GLU A 101 -8.67 -21.29 -1.77
C GLU A 101 -8.02 -20.42 -0.69
N PRO A 102 -8.17 -20.76 0.60
CA PRO A 102 -7.56 -20.00 1.67
C PRO A 102 -6.04 -20.14 1.61
N MET A 103 -5.36 -19.00 1.61
CA MET A 103 -3.92 -18.91 1.70
C MET A 103 -3.51 -18.46 3.10
N VAL A 104 -2.37 -18.97 3.60
CA VAL A 104 -1.83 -18.54 4.90
C VAL A 104 -1.38 -17.09 4.79
N LEU A 105 -2.00 -16.23 5.59
CA LEU A 105 -1.56 -14.86 5.81
C LEU A 105 -0.46 -14.89 6.88
N ARG A 106 0.80 -14.98 6.46
CA ARG A 106 1.93 -14.83 7.40
C ARG A 106 2.03 -13.36 7.80
N GLY A 107 2.37 -13.06 9.06
CA GLY A 107 2.50 -11.68 9.54
C GLY A 107 3.49 -10.83 8.71
N GLU A 108 4.49 -11.48 8.11
CA GLU A 108 5.48 -10.88 7.20
C GLU A 108 4.93 -10.51 5.82
N TYR A 109 3.74 -10.99 5.45
CA TYR A 109 3.13 -10.70 4.16
C TYR A 109 2.78 -9.22 4.01
N PHE A 110 2.37 -8.58 5.10
CA PHE A 110 2.05 -7.16 5.10
C PHE A 110 3.30 -6.28 5.03
N SER A 111 4.44 -6.75 5.54
CA SER A 111 5.74 -6.07 5.36
C SER A 111 6.33 -6.30 3.97
N ASP A 112 6.24 -7.52 3.42
CA ASP A 112 6.72 -7.83 2.06
C ASP A 112 5.90 -7.11 0.97
N GLN A 113 4.63 -6.80 1.25
CA GLN A 113 3.74 -6.08 0.34
C GLN A 113 3.42 -4.64 0.77
N ALA A 114 4.05 -4.15 1.85
CA ALA A 114 3.99 -2.75 2.27
C ALA A 114 4.40 -1.80 1.14
N LEU A 115 5.15 -2.30 0.15
CA LEU A 115 5.56 -1.57 -1.05
C LEU A 115 4.38 -1.22 -1.99
N ASP A 116 3.34 -2.05 -2.08
CA ASP A 116 2.23 -1.88 -3.04
C ASP A 116 0.91 -1.45 -2.38
N VAL A 117 0.67 -1.81 -1.11
CA VAL A 117 -0.47 -1.34 -0.31
C VAL A 117 0.02 -0.64 0.94
N GLY A 118 -0.40 0.61 1.09
CA GLY A 118 -0.18 1.43 2.25
C GLY A 118 -1.31 1.30 3.27
N MET A 119 -0.96 1.50 4.53
CA MET A 119 -1.89 1.70 5.64
C MET A 119 -1.56 3.05 6.28
N ALA A 120 -2.58 3.81 6.64
CA ALA A 120 -2.40 5.09 7.31
C ALA A 120 -3.52 5.33 8.31
N GLU A 121 -3.15 5.95 9.43
CA GLU A 121 -4.13 6.50 10.38
C GLU A 121 -4.45 7.93 9.98
N ILE A 122 -5.74 8.22 9.80
CA ILE A 122 -6.26 9.55 9.51
C ILE A 122 -7.24 9.97 10.59
N SER A 123 -7.27 11.25 10.94
CA SER A 123 -8.27 11.84 11.82
C SER A 123 -9.11 12.83 11.04
N LEU A 124 -10.37 13.00 11.43
CA LEU A 124 -11.23 14.06 10.92
C LEU A 124 -10.77 15.41 11.47
N ILE A 125 -10.92 16.46 10.67
CA ILE A 125 -10.77 17.84 11.14
C ILE A 125 -12.11 18.37 11.70
N PRO A 126 -12.09 19.32 12.65
CA PRO A 126 -13.31 19.90 13.23
C PRO A 126 -14.28 20.50 12.20
N GLU A 127 -13.75 21.02 11.09
CA GLU A 127 -14.53 21.68 10.03
C GLU A 127 -15.02 20.70 8.94
N SER A 128 -14.81 19.40 9.12
CA SER A 128 -15.15 18.38 8.11
C SER A 128 -16.66 18.18 8.00
N GLU A 129 -17.19 18.23 6.78
CA GLU A 129 -18.60 17.94 6.48
C GLU A 129 -18.95 16.45 6.62
N LEU A 130 -17.97 15.62 7.00
CA LEU A 130 -18.11 14.18 7.19
C LEU A 130 -18.41 13.80 8.64
N ILE A 131 -18.34 14.76 9.57
CA ILE A 131 -18.72 14.53 10.97
C ILE A 131 -20.21 14.16 11.04
N GLY A 132 -20.51 13.09 11.78
CA GLY A 132 -21.85 12.55 11.96
C GLY A 132 -22.31 11.62 10.83
N LYS A 133 -21.55 11.48 9.74
CA LYS A 133 -21.88 10.55 8.64
C LYS A 133 -21.19 9.21 8.86
N SER A 134 -21.84 8.13 8.45
CA SER A 134 -21.27 6.79 8.47
C SER A 134 -20.29 6.56 7.31
N VAL A 135 -19.39 5.60 7.46
CA VAL A 135 -18.44 5.20 6.40
C VAL A 135 -19.18 4.78 5.12
N ARG A 136 -20.37 4.18 5.27
CA ARG A 136 -21.24 3.80 4.16
C ARG A 136 -21.81 5.02 3.43
N GLU A 137 -22.38 5.98 4.15
CA GLU A 137 -22.95 7.20 3.56
C GLU A 137 -21.90 8.05 2.85
N ILE A 138 -20.69 8.11 3.40
CA ILE A 138 -19.57 8.82 2.78
C ILE A 138 -19.14 8.14 1.48
N GLY A 139 -19.39 6.84 1.33
CA GLY A 139 -18.93 6.06 0.19
C GLY A 139 -17.40 6.13 0.06
N PHE A 140 -16.68 5.98 1.18
CA PHE A 140 -15.25 6.31 1.29
C PHE A 140 -14.39 5.68 0.18
N ARG A 141 -14.69 4.43 -0.20
CA ARG A 141 -14.04 3.74 -1.32
C ARG A 141 -14.30 4.39 -2.67
N THR A 142 -15.54 4.76 -2.97
CA THR A 142 -15.90 5.39 -4.24
C THR A 142 -15.34 6.81 -4.33
N ARG A 143 -15.35 7.55 -3.21
CA ARG A 143 -14.89 8.94 -3.15
C ARG A 143 -13.36 9.07 -3.15
N TYR A 144 -12.65 8.22 -2.40
CA TYR A 144 -11.20 8.34 -2.19
C TYR A 144 -10.39 7.16 -2.75
N GLY A 145 -11.02 6.07 -3.17
CA GLY A 145 -10.33 4.87 -3.66
C GLY A 145 -9.58 4.09 -2.57
N LEU A 146 -9.95 4.32 -1.30
CA LEU A 146 -9.32 3.74 -0.10
C LEU A 146 -10.34 2.95 0.72
N ASN A 147 -9.87 1.99 1.52
CA ASN A 147 -10.72 1.16 2.36
C ASN A 147 -10.52 1.46 3.84
N VAL A 148 -11.61 1.63 4.57
CA VAL A 148 -11.59 1.73 6.03
C VAL A 148 -11.63 0.32 6.61
N VAL A 149 -10.63 -0.03 7.43
CA VAL A 149 -10.51 -1.36 8.07
C VAL A 149 -10.56 -1.29 9.60
N GLY A 150 -10.43 -0.08 10.15
CA GLY A 150 -10.39 0.18 11.58
C GLY A 150 -10.91 1.57 11.91
N LEU A 151 -11.60 1.68 13.03
CA LEU A 151 -11.98 2.94 13.65
C LEU A 151 -11.53 2.87 15.12
N LYS A 152 -10.91 3.94 15.61
CA LYS A 152 -10.45 4.06 16.99
C LYS A 152 -11.06 5.30 17.59
N ARG A 153 -11.74 5.13 18.72
CA ARG A 153 -12.40 6.20 19.48
C ARG A 153 -11.85 6.22 20.89
N ASN A 154 -11.40 7.39 21.35
CA ASN A 154 -10.80 7.55 22.69
C ASN A 154 -9.65 6.56 22.99
N GLY A 155 -8.86 6.20 21.98
CA GLY A 155 -7.75 5.25 22.13
C GLY A 155 -8.13 3.77 22.09
N VAL A 156 -9.41 3.43 21.92
CA VAL A 156 -9.89 2.03 21.82
C VAL A 156 -10.36 1.73 20.41
N ALA A 157 -9.84 0.66 19.81
CA ALA A 157 -10.30 0.18 18.51
C ALA A 157 -11.72 -0.39 18.63
N LEU A 158 -12.63 0.11 17.80
CA LEU A 158 -14.00 -0.36 17.71
C LEU A 158 -14.05 -1.70 16.98
N GLU A 159 -14.87 -2.62 17.49
CA GLU A 159 -15.09 -3.94 16.91
C GLU A 159 -16.45 -4.00 16.21
N GLY A 160 -16.54 -4.77 15.11
CA GLY A 160 -17.79 -5.00 14.37
C GLY A 160 -17.89 -4.29 13.02
N SER A 161 -19.12 -4.00 12.59
CA SER A 161 -19.40 -3.35 11.30
C SER A 161 -19.11 -1.85 11.39
N LEU A 162 -17.91 -1.45 10.96
CA LEU A 162 -17.51 -0.03 10.84
C LEU A 162 -18.29 0.71 9.73
N ALA A 163 -19.10 0.00 8.95
CA ALA A 163 -19.82 0.56 7.82
C ALA A 163 -20.85 1.60 8.24
N ASP A 164 -21.57 1.30 9.31
CA ASP A 164 -22.79 1.98 9.73
C ASP A 164 -22.54 2.90 10.94
N GLU A 165 -21.32 2.87 11.48
CA GLU A 165 -20.93 3.70 12.62
C GLU A 165 -20.73 5.15 12.17
N PRO A 166 -21.39 6.13 12.80
CA PRO A 166 -21.19 7.54 12.50
C PRO A 166 -19.81 7.99 12.98
N LEU A 167 -19.12 8.74 12.13
CA LEU A 167 -17.82 9.30 12.42
C LEU A 167 -17.94 10.51 13.36
N LEU A 168 -17.20 10.50 14.47
CA LEU A 168 -17.18 11.59 15.45
C LEU A 168 -15.84 12.33 15.42
N LEU A 169 -15.86 13.57 15.93
CA LEU A 169 -14.64 14.34 16.10
C LEU A 169 -13.69 13.64 17.09
N GLY A 170 -12.42 13.53 16.72
CA GLY A 170 -11.40 12.82 17.51
C GLY A 170 -11.32 11.32 17.21
N ASP A 171 -12.17 10.80 16.31
CA ASP A 171 -12.00 9.44 15.79
C ASP A 171 -10.76 9.33 14.90
N ILE A 172 -10.02 8.25 15.09
CA ILE A 172 -8.87 7.86 14.26
C ILE A 172 -9.31 6.71 13.38
N ILE A 173 -9.21 6.89 12.08
CA ILE A 173 -9.63 5.94 11.06
C ILE A 173 -8.38 5.29 10.47
N LEU A 174 -8.32 3.97 10.46
CA LEU A 174 -7.28 3.21 9.76
C LEU A 174 -7.75 2.93 8.34
N VAL A 175 -7.04 3.51 7.37
CA VAL A 175 -7.28 3.33 5.94
C VAL A 175 -6.20 2.48 5.29
N VAL A 176 -6.61 1.67 4.31
CA VAL A 176 -5.74 0.77 3.55
C VAL A 176 -6.00 0.96 2.06
N GLY A 177 -4.94 1.06 1.27
CA GLY A 177 -5.07 1.17 -0.18
C GLY A 177 -3.76 1.58 -0.87
N ASN A 178 -3.87 2.16 -2.06
CA ASN A 178 -2.69 2.59 -2.80
C ASN A 178 -2.00 3.78 -2.13
N TRP A 179 -0.68 3.72 -1.94
CA TRP A 179 0.11 4.80 -1.35
C TRP A 179 -0.09 6.17 -2.01
N LYS A 180 -0.27 6.22 -3.34
CA LYS A 180 -0.52 7.47 -4.05
C LYS A 180 -1.83 8.11 -3.62
N LEU A 181 -2.87 7.31 -3.41
CA LEU A 181 -4.18 7.79 -2.98
C LEU A 181 -4.16 8.22 -1.51
N ILE A 182 -3.45 7.49 -0.66
CA ILE A 182 -3.21 7.88 0.74
C ILE A 182 -2.49 9.24 0.78
N GLY A 183 -1.44 9.41 -0.03
CA GLY A 183 -0.72 10.67 -0.15
C GLY A 183 -1.57 11.81 -0.71
N MET A 184 -2.48 11.54 -1.66
CA MET A 184 -3.43 12.54 -2.15
C MET A 184 -4.44 12.95 -1.08
N LEU A 185 -4.99 11.99 -0.33
CA LEU A 185 -5.90 12.26 0.77
C LEU A 185 -5.24 13.15 1.82
N ALA A 186 -3.98 12.84 2.19
CA ALA A 186 -3.20 13.62 3.15
C ALA A 186 -2.93 15.06 2.65
N LYS A 187 -2.72 15.25 1.34
CA LYS A 187 -2.46 16.57 0.74
C LYS A 187 -3.72 17.42 0.56
N GLN A 188 -4.87 16.80 0.34
CA GLN A 188 -6.12 17.54 0.12
C GLN A 188 -6.58 18.29 1.37
N GLY A 189 -6.23 17.83 2.58
CA GLY A 189 -6.28 18.61 3.84
C GLY A 189 -7.64 19.19 4.25
N ARG A 190 -8.73 18.91 3.53
CA ARG A 190 -10.06 19.51 3.74
C ARG A 190 -10.96 18.78 4.71
N ASP A 191 -10.86 17.45 4.75
CA ASP A 191 -11.75 16.62 5.57
C ASP A 191 -10.97 15.76 6.58
N PHE A 192 -9.67 15.54 6.34
CA PHE A 192 -8.81 14.63 7.09
C PHE A 192 -7.39 15.15 7.28
N VAL A 193 -6.78 14.76 8.39
CA VAL A 193 -5.35 14.92 8.69
C VAL A 193 -4.75 13.54 8.84
N ALA A 194 -3.70 13.24 8.07
CA ALA A 194 -2.94 12.00 8.23
C ALA A 194 -2.05 12.11 9.47
N LEU A 195 -2.30 11.25 10.47
CA LEU A 195 -1.60 11.26 11.75
C LEU A 195 -0.30 10.44 11.69
N ASN A 196 -0.33 9.30 10.99
CA ASN A 196 0.83 8.43 10.84
C ASN A 196 0.90 7.90 9.40
N LEU A 197 1.97 8.26 8.69
CA LEU A 197 2.44 7.55 7.49
C LEU A 197 3.58 6.61 7.94
N PRO A 198 3.39 5.27 7.90
CA PRO A 198 4.44 4.29 8.17
C PRO A 198 5.75 4.55 7.41
N GLU A 199 6.88 4.14 7.98
CA GLU A 199 8.22 4.31 7.38
C GLU A 199 8.37 3.65 6.00
N GLU A 200 7.51 2.66 5.66
CA GLU A 200 7.56 2.02 4.35
C GLU A 200 7.21 2.98 3.18
N VAL A 201 6.67 4.17 3.45
CA VAL A 201 6.53 5.26 2.46
C VAL A 201 7.88 5.75 1.93
N SER A 202 8.90 5.74 2.80
CA SER A 202 10.25 6.18 2.42
C SER A 202 11.03 5.09 1.69
N GLU A 203 10.70 3.82 1.89
CA GLU A 203 11.37 2.66 1.25
C GLU A 203 10.61 2.08 0.07
N ALA A 204 9.33 2.40 -0.12
CA ALA A 204 8.58 2.20 -1.36
C ALA A 204 9.07 3.16 -2.48
N SER A 205 10.39 3.23 -2.63
CA SER A 205 11.05 3.82 -3.77
C SER A 205 10.60 3.07 -5.03
N PRO A 206 10.26 3.76 -6.14
CA PRO A 206 9.93 3.16 -7.43
C PRO A 206 10.99 2.18 -7.99
N ALA A 207 12.17 2.15 -7.37
CA ALA A 207 13.39 1.49 -7.80
C ALA A 207 13.30 -0.04 -7.88
N HIS A 208 12.42 -0.72 -7.13
CA HIS A 208 12.38 -2.19 -7.18
C HIS A 208 11.89 -2.75 -8.52
N SER A 209 11.03 -2.01 -9.24
CA SER A 209 10.57 -2.39 -10.58
C SER A 209 11.66 -2.26 -11.66
N GLN A 210 12.76 -1.60 -11.34
CA GLN A 210 13.86 -1.29 -12.25
C GLN A 210 15.17 -1.98 -11.87
N ALA A 211 15.15 -2.82 -10.83
CA ALA A 211 16.29 -3.61 -10.37
C ALA A 211 17.02 -4.37 -11.50
N PRO A 212 16.36 -4.95 -12.52
CA PRO A 212 17.09 -5.60 -13.63
C PRO A 212 17.93 -4.62 -14.46
N HIS A 213 17.42 -3.40 -14.68
CA HIS A 213 18.11 -2.38 -15.46
C HIS A 213 19.26 -1.75 -14.66
N ALA A 214 19.08 -1.57 -13.35
CA ALA A 214 20.14 -1.11 -12.46
C ALA A 214 21.30 -2.13 -12.39
N ILE A 215 20.99 -3.43 -12.26
CA ILE A 215 22.00 -4.50 -12.29
C ILE A 215 22.70 -4.53 -13.64
N PHE A 216 21.96 -4.42 -14.76
CA PHE A 216 22.56 -4.36 -16.09
C PHE A 216 23.53 -3.18 -16.24
N CYS A 217 23.12 -1.98 -15.82
CA CYS A 217 23.99 -0.79 -15.86
C CYS A 217 25.24 -0.95 -14.98
N LEU A 218 25.11 -1.57 -13.81
CA LEU A 218 26.23 -1.81 -12.90
C LEU A 218 27.21 -2.84 -13.47
N VAL A 219 26.70 -3.95 -14.03
CA VAL A 219 27.55 -4.96 -14.71
C VAL A 219 28.23 -4.37 -15.94
N LEU A 220 27.53 -3.55 -16.73
CA LEU A 220 28.10 -2.87 -17.88
C LEU A 220 29.21 -1.90 -17.47
N MET A 221 29.00 -1.12 -16.41
CA MET A 221 30.02 -0.22 -15.87
C MET A 221 31.28 -0.98 -15.44
N VAL A 222 31.11 -2.08 -14.69
CA VAL A 222 32.22 -2.93 -14.23
C VAL A 222 32.94 -3.55 -15.43
N ALA A 223 32.22 -4.03 -16.44
CA ALA A 223 32.82 -4.56 -17.65
C ALA A 223 33.65 -3.50 -18.41
N LEU A 224 33.14 -2.27 -18.52
CA LEU A 224 33.83 -1.15 -19.15
C LEU A 224 35.09 -0.71 -18.37
N MET A 225 35.06 -0.80 -17.04
CA MET A 225 36.23 -0.51 -16.19
C MET A 225 37.28 -1.63 -16.21
N LEU A 226 36.89 -2.87 -16.54
CA LEU A 226 37.82 -4.00 -16.67
C LEU A 226 38.52 -4.00 -18.04
N THR A 227 37.89 -3.42 -19.06
CA THR A 227 38.53 -3.12 -20.33
C THR A 227 39.27 -1.79 -20.21
N ASP A 228 40.59 -1.83 -19.97
CA ASP A 228 41.51 -0.66 -19.89
C ASP A 228 41.51 0.26 -21.15
N GLU A 229 40.67 -0.04 -22.14
CA GLU A 229 40.41 0.73 -23.35
C GLU A 229 39.73 2.09 -23.05
N ILE A 230 38.94 2.19 -21.97
CA ILE A 230 38.13 3.38 -21.67
C ILE A 230 38.55 3.98 -20.31
N PRO A 231 38.86 5.29 -20.23
CA PRO A 231 39.15 5.94 -18.96
C PRO A 231 37.99 5.77 -17.95
N ASN A 232 38.30 5.31 -16.74
CA ASN A 232 37.31 5.05 -15.66
C ASN A 232 36.29 6.19 -15.44
N PRO A 233 36.64 7.48 -15.51
CA PRO A 233 35.66 8.57 -15.37
C PRO A 233 34.59 8.56 -16.47
N VAL A 234 34.96 8.21 -17.70
CA VAL A 234 34.05 8.15 -18.85
C VAL A 234 33.08 6.98 -18.69
N ALA A 235 33.57 5.82 -18.24
CA ALA A 235 32.74 4.66 -17.93
C ALA A 235 31.70 4.98 -16.83
N ALA A 236 32.09 5.70 -15.79
CA ALA A 236 31.19 6.14 -14.72
C ALA A 236 30.10 7.11 -15.22
N ILE A 237 30.45 8.07 -16.08
CA ILE A 237 29.49 9.02 -16.67
C ILE A 237 28.48 8.29 -17.57
N ILE A 238 28.94 7.35 -18.39
CA ILE A 238 28.07 6.54 -19.27
C ILE A 238 27.08 5.72 -18.42
N ALA A 239 27.54 5.08 -17.36
CA ALA A 239 26.69 4.33 -16.44
C ALA A 239 25.64 5.22 -15.75
N CYS A 240 26.04 6.40 -15.27
CA CYS A 240 25.13 7.39 -14.69
C CYS A 240 24.06 7.85 -15.70
N LEU A 241 24.45 8.17 -16.94
CA LEU A 241 23.52 8.58 -17.98
C LEU A 241 22.52 7.46 -18.35
N LEU A 242 22.97 6.21 -18.38
CA LEU A 242 22.10 5.06 -18.60
C LEU A 242 21.12 4.86 -17.44
N MET A 243 21.57 4.97 -16.18
CA MET A 243 20.68 4.89 -15.02
C MET A 243 19.60 5.99 -15.02
N GLY A 244 19.95 7.20 -15.46
CA GLY A 244 18.97 8.28 -15.67
C GLY A 244 18.00 7.97 -16.82
N LYS A 245 18.49 7.47 -17.96
CA LYS A 245 17.66 7.11 -19.12
C LYS A 245 16.67 5.99 -18.82
N PHE A 246 17.07 5.00 -18.03
CA PHE A 246 16.19 3.91 -17.59
C PHE A 246 15.23 4.34 -16.48
N ARG A 247 15.31 5.59 -15.98
CA ARG A 247 14.58 6.13 -14.81
C ARG A 247 14.87 5.39 -13.50
N CYS A 248 16.03 4.74 -13.39
CA CYS A 248 16.41 4.01 -12.18
C CYS A 248 16.72 4.98 -11.03
N ILE A 249 17.14 6.19 -11.39
CA ILE A 249 17.44 7.28 -10.48
C ILE A 249 16.61 8.48 -10.92
N ASP A 250 15.88 9.06 -9.98
CA ASP A 250 15.22 10.34 -10.16
C ASP A 250 16.26 11.46 -9.94
N ALA A 251 16.35 12.39 -10.88
CA ALA A 251 17.39 13.45 -10.87
C ALA A 251 17.33 14.29 -9.58
N GLU A 252 16.12 14.46 -9.02
CA GLU A 252 15.87 15.17 -7.77
C GLU A 252 16.40 14.41 -6.55
N SER A 253 16.31 13.07 -6.58
CA SER A 253 16.86 12.20 -5.52
C SER A 253 18.39 12.15 -5.57
N ALA A 254 18.98 12.08 -6.77
CA ALA A 254 20.44 12.11 -6.93
C ALA A 254 21.06 13.39 -6.36
N TYR A 255 20.45 14.55 -6.64
CA TYR A 255 20.93 15.84 -6.15
C TYR A 255 20.86 15.97 -4.62
N LYS A 256 19.85 15.36 -4.00
CA LYS A 256 19.71 15.28 -2.52
C LYS A 256 20.73 14.36 -1.87
N SER A 257 21.16 13.29 -2.54
CA SER A 257 22.16 12.35 -2.03
C SER A 257 23.60 12.86 -2.15
N ILE A 258 23.82 13.95 -2.90
CA ILE A 258 25.14 14.59 -2.97
C ILE A 258 25.42 15.27 -1.63
N HIS A 259 26.43 14.76 -0.92
CA HIS A 259 27.01 15.44 0.24
C HIS A 259 27.84 16.64 -0.23
N TRP A 260 27.16 17.76 -0.52
CA TRP A 260 27.76 19.04 -0.87
C TRP A 260 28.91 19.48 0.06
N PRO A 261 28.84 19.25 1.39
CA PRO A 261 29.95 19.59 2.28
C PRO A 261 31.26 18.85 1.92
N SER A 262 31.18 17.58 1.48
CA SER A 262 32.35 16.79 1.10
C SER A 262 32.98 17.26 -0.21
N ILE A 263 32.16 17.65 -1.20
CA ILE A 263 32.67 18.19 -2.47
C ILE A 263 33.38 19.53 -2.23
N ILE A 264 32.77 20.42 -1.43
CA ILE A 264 33.38 21.71 -1.08
C ILE A 264 34.71 21.51 -0.35
N LEU A 265 34.80 20.51 0.54
CA LEU A 265 36.04 20.17 1.22
C LEU A 265 37.13 19.69 0.25
N ILE A 266 36.80 18.79 -0.68
CA ILE A 266 37.76 18.25 -1.66
C ILE A 266 38.26 19.36 -2.59
N VAL A 267 37.37 20.21 -3.11
CA VAL A 267 37.74 21.34 -3.97
C VAL A 267 38.54 22.38 -3.19
N GLY A 268 38.25 22.60 -1.91
CA GLY A 268 39.02 23.51 -1.06
C GLY A 268 40.40 22.97 -0.63
N MET A 269 40.67 21.68 -0.82
CA MET A 269 41.96 21.05 -0.51
C MET A 269 42.87 20.86 -1.73
N MET A 270 42.34 20.99 -2.96
CA MET A 270 43.14 21.05 -4.19
C MET A 270 43.57 22.49 -4.50
#